data_AF-S9SRW0-F1
#
_entry.id   AF-S9SRW0-F1
#
_cell.length_a   1.000
_cell.length_b   1.000
_cell.length_c   1.000
_cell.angle_alpha   90.00
_cell.angle_beta   90.00
_cell.angle_gamma   90.00
#
_symmetry.space_group_name_H-M   'P 1'
#
loop_
_entity.id
_entity.type
_entity.pdbx_description
1 polymer ?
#
loop_
_entity_poly.entity_id
_entity_poly.type
_entity_poly.pdbx_seq_one_letter_code
_entity_poly.pdbx_strand_id
1 'polypeptide(L)'
;MEPTITRGRPDFLLLLSVVLLACFGMAMIFSASSALSSLKHEDPWYYTSRQVKFACIGLLGMFVMMNIPIRVWKKTAPYLLLISVVMLIVVMAVGSSMNGARRWIVVGGFQFQPVEFTKLALIMYISSLISNKGERIRSFKKGLLPILIVVSFISLLIMKQPDFGAVLMLLFICLTVMIVGGVQMRQLAVLFLAVLPVI
;
A
#
# COMPACT_ATOMS: atom_id res chain seq x y z
N MET A 1 12.82 -25.47 17.03
CA MET A 1 11.51 -25.11 17.59
C MET A 1 11.28 -23.64 17.28
N GLU A 2 10.37 -23.30 16.36
CA GLU A 2 10.05 -21.88 16.12
C GLU A 2 9.40 -21.30 17.39
N PRO A 3 9.83 -20.12 17.88
CA PRO A 3 9.25 -19.53 19.08
C PRO A 3 7.75 -19.31 18.87
N THR A 4 6.95 -19.75 19.84
CA THR A 4 5.51 -19.45 19.88
C THR A 4 5.37 -17.95 20.15
N ILE A 5 5.17 -17.16 19.10
CA ILE A 5 4.87 -15.73 19.22
C ILE A 5 3.53 -15.62 19.96
N THR A 6 3.58 -15.42 21.27
CA THR A 6 2.43 -15.08 22.10
C THR A 6 1.91 -13.71 21.68
N ARG A 7 0.58 -13.55 21.62
CA ARG A 7 -0.05 -12.26 21.29
C ARG A 7 0.49 -11.16 22.22
N GLY A 8 1.20 -10.19 21.66
CA GLY A 8 1.57 -8.97 22.35
C GLY A 8 0.34 -8.11 22.62
N ARG A 9 0.40 -7.26 23.66
CA ARG A 9 -0.63 -6.24 23.89
C ARG A 9 -0.58 -5.22 22.74
N PRO A 10 -1.73 -4.75 22.23
CA PRO A 10 -1.75 -3.65 21.26
C PRO A 10 -1.03 -2.44 21.84
N ASP A 11 -0.28 -1.74 21.00
CA ASP A 11 0.29 -0.45 21.38
C ASP A 11 -0.84 0.60 21.41
N PHE A 12 -1.34 0.87 22.62
CA PHE A 12 -2.45 1.80 22.84
C PHE A 12 -2.08 3.24 22.45
N LEU A 13 -0.81 3.62 22.53
CA LEU A 13 -0.37 4.97 22.15
C LEU A 13 -0.45 5.13 20.63
N LEU A 14 0.01 4.11 19.87
CA LEU A 14 -0.13 4.09 18.42
C LEU A 14 -1.60 4.10 18.01
N LEU A 15 -2.42 3.25 18.64
CA LEU A 15 -3.86 3.16 18.37
C LEU A 15 -4.56 4.51 18.60
N LEU A 16 -4.30 5.14 19.75
CA LEU A 16 -4.87 6.45 20.08
C LEU A 16 -4.42 7.53 19.09
N SER A 17 -3.14 7.53 18.71
CA SER A 17 -2.59 8.48 17.73
C SER A 17 -3.28 8.36 16.36
N VAL A 18 -3.51 7.13 15.90
CA VAL A 18 -4.23 6.87 14.62
C VAL A 18 -5.67 7.36 14.70
N VAL A 19 -6.38 7.08 15.80
CA VAL A 19 -7.77 7.53 15.99
C VAL A 19 -7.87 9.05 16.02
N LEU A 20 -6.98 9.72 16.77
CA LEU A 20 -6.95 11.19 16.84
C LEU A 20 -6.67 11.82 15.48
N LEU A 21 -5.69 11.32 14.73
CA LEU A 21 -5.39 11.79 13.38
C LEU A 21 -6.57 11.58 12.43
N ALA A 22 -7.27 10.45 12.53
CA ALA A 22 -8.47 10.18 11.72
C ALA A 22 -9.61 11.14 12.06
N CYS A 23 -9.88 11.40 13.34
CA CYS A 23 -10.89 12.37 13.79
C CYS A 23 -10.55 13.79 13.34
N PHE A 24 -9.28 14.20 13.45
CA PHE A 24 -8.80 15.48 12.96
C PHE A 24 -8.99 15.61 11.44
N GLY A 25 -8.64 14.58 10.67
CA GLY A 25 -8.86 14.54 9.22
C GLY A 25 -10.34 14.67 8.85
N MET A 26 -11.23 14.00 9.60
CA MET A 26 -12.68 14.14 9.40
C MET A 26 -13.18 15.57 9.67
N ALA A 27 -12.70 16.22 10.74
CA ALA A 27 -13.04 17.61 11.02
C ALA A 27 -12.57 18.55 9.90
N MET A 28 -11.38 18.31 9.34
CA MET A 28 -10.85 19.09 8.21
C MET A 28 -11.67 18.89 6.93
N ILE A 29 -12.16 17.68 6.65
CA ILE A 29 -13.03 17.42 5.49
C ILE A 29 -14.33 18.19 5.60
N PHE A 30 -14.97 18.19 6.77
CA PHE A 30 -16.19 18.97 7.01
C PHE A 30 -15.92 20.47 6.81
N SER A 31 -14.83 20.99 7.40
CA SER A 31 -14.46 22.40 7.26
C SER A 31 -14.23 22.81 5.80
N ALA A 32 -13.42 22.05 5.05
CA ALA A 32 -13.06 22.39 3.67
C ALA A 32 -14.19 22.13 2.65
N SER A 33 -15.09 21.18 2.91
CA SER A 33 -16.09 20.73 1.94
C SER A 33 -17.50 21.26 2.20
N SER A 34 -17.79 21.76 3.41
CA SER A 34 -19.14 22.21 3.80
C SER A 34 -19.72 23.26 2.86
N ALA A 35 -18.96 24.31 2.53
CA ALA A 35 -19.41 25.37 1.62
C ALA A 35 -19.71 24.86 0.20
N LEU A 36 -18.87 23.96 -0.33
CA LEU A 36 -19.06 23.38 -1.66
C LEU A 36 -20.20 22.35 -1.69
N SER A 37 -20.38 21.61 -0.59
CA SER A 37 -21.41 20.58 -0.44
C SER A 37 -22.81 21.19 -0.37
N SER A 38 -22.97 22.28 0.40
CA SER A 38 -24.23 23.04 0.47
C SER A 38 -24.67 23.59 -0.88
N LEU A 39 -23.71 23.96 -1.74
CA LEU A 39 -24.00 24.53 -3.07
C LEU A 39 -24.30 23.47 -4.14
N LYS A 40 -23.68 22.29 -4.08
CA LYS A 40 -23.81 21.26 -5.13
C LYS A 40 -24.78 20.12 -4.81
N HIS A 41 -24.99 19.81 -3.52
CA HIS A 41 -25.73 18.63 -3.08
C HIS A 41 -26.86 18.98 -2.11
N GLU A 42 -27.08 20.27 -1.81
CA GLU A 42 -28.06 20.80 -0.85
C GLU A 42 -27.93 20.25 0.59
N ASP A 43 -26.91 19.42 0.85
CA ASP A 43 -26.59 18.84 2.15
C ASP A 43 -25.10 19.11 2.49
N PRO A 44 -24.81 19.91 3.53
CA PRO A 44 -23.45 20.15 4.02
C PRO A 44 -22.71 18.86 4.45
N TRP A 45 -23.44 17.82 4.81
CA TRP A 45 -22.90 16.57 5.36
C TRP A 45 -22.59 15.51 4.32
N TYR A 46 -22.88 15.73 3.04
CA TYR A 46 -22.78 14.69 2.01
C TYR A 46 -21.40 14.01 1.96
N TYR A 47 -20.32 14.79 1.85
CA TYR A 47 -18.95 14.25 1.81
C TYR A 47 -18.50 13.68 3.16
N THR A 48 -18.84 14.34 4.26
CA THR A 48 -18.49 13.91 5.62
C THR A 48 -19.15 12.59 5.99
N SER A 49 -20.43 12.42 5.66
CA SER A 49 -21.18 11.18 5.90
C SER A 49 -20.59 9.99 5.17
N ARG A 50 -20.11 10.19 3.93
CA ARG A 50 -19.39 9.14 3.18
C ARG A 50 -18.05 8.82 3.82
N GLN A 51 -17.30 9.84 4.24
CA GLN A 51 -16.01 9.64 4.91
C GLN A 51 -16.16 8.87 6.23
N VAL A 52 -17.19 9.17 7.03
CA VAL A 52 -17.48 8.45 8.27
C VAL A 52 -17.76 6.97 7.99
N LYS A 53 -18.57 6.65 6.97
CA LYS A 53 -18.82 5.25 6.57
C LYS A 53 -17.51 4.52 6.21
N PHE A 54 -16.63 5.15 5.42
CA PHE A 54 -15.33 4.57 5.07
C PHE A 54 -14.39 4.44 6.28
N ALA A 55 -14.39 5.42 7.19
CA ALA A 55 -13.61 5.36 8.42
C ALA A 55 -14.08 4.21 9.32
N CYS A 56 -15.39 4.00 9.47
CA CYS A 56 -15.94 2.85 10.21
C CYS A 56 -15.54 1.51 9.57
N ILE A 57 -15.65 1.38 8.24
CA ILE A 57 -15.20 0.17 7.53
C ILE A 57 -13.70 -0.06 7.74
N GLY A 58 -12.88 1.00 7.67
CA GLY A 58 -11.44 0.94 7.90
C GLY A 58 -11.08 0.52 9.33
N LEU A 59 -11.78 1.07 10.34
CA LEU A 59 -11.59 0.70 11.75
C LEU A 59 -11.98 -0.75 12.01
N LEU A 60 -13.12 -1.20 11.48
CA LEU A 60 -13.52 -2.61 11.55
C LEU A 60 -12.48 -3.51 10.89
N GLY A 61 -11.99 -3.12 9.71
CA GLY A 61 -10.89 -3.79 9.02
C GLY A 61 -9.64 -3.88 9.89
N MET A 62 -9.22 -2.79 10.52
CA MET A 62 -8.08 -2.77 11.44
C MET A 62 -8.27 -3.75 12.61
N PHE A 63 -9.44 -3.75 13.27
CA PHE A 63 -9.74 -4.68 14.37
C PHE A 63 -9.72 -6.14 13.93
N VAL A 64 -10.16 -6.46 12.71
CA VAL A 64 -10.05 -7.83 12.17
C VAL A 64 -8.59 -8.17 11.88
N MET A 65 -7.86 -7.29 11.18
CA MET A 65 -6.50 -7.55 10.73
C MET A 65 -5.49 -7.65 11.89
N MET A 66 -5.67 -6.88 12.98
CA MET A 66 -4.80 -6.98 14.16
C MET A 66 -4.89 -8.35 14.86
N ASN A 67 -5.97 -9.10 14.63
CA ASN A 67 -6.16 -10.43 15.21
C ASN A 67 -5.48 -11.54 14.40
N ILE A 68 -5.03 -11.26 13.18
CA ILE A 68 -4.42 -12.25 12.27
C ILE A 68 -2.92 -12.39 12.61
N PRO A 69 -2.43 -13.60 12.89
CA PRO A 69 -1.03 -13.79 13.26
C PRO A 69 -0.08 -13.49 12.10
N ILE A 70 1.08 -12.89 12.42
CA ILE A 70 2.09 -12.48 11.43
C ILE A 70 2.58 -13.63 10.53
N ARG A 71 2.54 -14.86 11.02
CA ARG A 71 2.89 -16.07 10.24
C ARG A 71 1.98 -16.27 9.03
N VAL A 72 0.69 -15.96 9.16
CA VAL A 72 -0.27 -16.05 8.04
C VAL A 72 0.12 -15.04 6.97
N TRP A 73 0.33 -13.79 7.34
CA TRP A 73 0.78 -12.73 6.42
C TRP A 73 2.09 -13.09 5.70
N LYS A 74 3.06 -13.63 6.43
CA LYS A 74 4.34 -14.08 5.84
C LYS A 74 4.15 -15.18 4.78
N LYS A 75 3.25 -16.14 5.04
CA LYS A 75 2.94 -17.26 4.13
C LYS A 75 2.09 -16.81 2.93
N THR A 76 1.18 -15.87 3.12
CA THR A 76 0.26 -15.37 2.08
C THR A 76 0.86 -14.25 1.23
N ALA A 77 1.93 -13.58 1.68
CA ALA A 77 2.60 -12.49 0.98
C ALA A 77 2.84 -12.68 -0.54
N PRO A 78 3.40 -13.81 -1.04
CA PRO A 78 3.58 -14.00 -2.49
C PRO A 78 2.25 -14.07 -3.25
N TYR A 79 1.21 -14.65 -2.63
CA TYR A 79 -0.12 -14.71 -3.23
C TYR A 79 -0.80 -13.33 -3.24
N LEU A 80 -0.64 -12.55 -2.17
CA LEU A 80 -1.15 -11.18 -2.11
C LEU A 80 -0.52 -10.30 -3.19
N LEU A 81 0.79 -10.46 -3.43
CA LEU A 81 1.49 -9.77 -4.51
C LEU A 81 1.00 -10.21 -5.89
N LEU A 82 0.79 -11.52 -6.09
CA LEU A 82 0.25 -12.01 -7.36
C LEU A 82 -1.15 -11.46 -7.62
N ILE A 83 -2.02 -11.45 -6.61
CA ILE A 83 -3.36 -10.86 -6.68
C ILE A 83 -3.26 -9.37 -7.00
N SER A 84 -2.35 -8.63 -6.38
CA SER A 84 -2.20 -7.19 -6.66
C SER A 84 -1.73 -6.92 -8.09
N VAL A 85 -0.81 -7.73 -8.61
CA VAL A 85 -0.39 -7.67 -10.03
C VAL A 85 -1.57 -7.94 -10.95
N VAL A 86 -2.38 -8.97 -10.68
CA VAL A 86 -3.58 -9.27 -11.48
C VAL A 86 -4.55 -8.09 -11.44
N MET A 87 -4.79 -7.50 -10.26
CA MET A 87 -5.66 -6.32 -10.15
C MET A 87 -5.12 -5.11 -10.95
N LEU A 88 -3.80 -4.89 -10.97
CA LEU A 88 -3.17 -3.84 -11.79
C LEU A 88 -3.34 -4.09 -13.29
N ILE A 89 -3.32 -5.35 -13.74
CA ILE A 89 -3.60 -5.68 -15.15
C ILE A 89 -5.08 -5.46 -15.45
N VAL A 90 -5.98 -5.93 -14.58
CA VAL A 90 -7.43 -5.83 -14.76
C VAL A 90 -7.89 -4.37 -14.83
N VAL A 91 -7.35 -3.50 -13.99
CA VAL A 91 -7.74 -2.07 -14.01
C VAL A 91 -7.31 -1.36 -15.29
N MET A 92 -6.27 -1.82 -15.98
CA MET A 92 -5.92 -1.26 -17.30
C MET A 92 -6.98 -1.58 -18.35
N ALA A 93 -7.61 -2.76 -18.26
CA ALA A 93 -8.65 -3.19 -19.19
C ALA A 93 -10.03 -2.61 -18.84
N VAL A 94 -10.44 -2.71 -17.57
CA VAL A 94 -11.82 -2.47 -17.10
C VAL A 94 -11.94 -1.19 -16.26
N GLY A 95 -10.81 -0.56 -15.91
CA GLY A 95 -10.79 0.61 -15.03
C GLY A 95 -11.53 1.80 -15.63
N SER A 96 -12.23 2.51 -14.75
CA SER A 96 -12.86 3.79 -15.05
C SER A 96 -11.78 4.81 -15.44
N SER A 97 -11.96 5.48 -16.58
CA SER A 97 -11.12 6.61 -16.97
C SER A 97 -11.49 7.83 -16.15
N MET A 98 -10.59 8.26 -15.26
CA MET A 98 -10.69 9.52 -14.54
C MET A 98 -9.45 10.34 -14.85
N ASN A 99 -9.62 11.60 -15.26
CA ASN A 99 -8.52 12.50 -15.62
C ASN A 99 -7.55 11.90 -16.68
N GLY A 100 -8.08 11.14 -17.64
CA GLY A 100 -7.28 10.53 -18.72
C GLY A 100 -6.52 9.25 -18.32
N ALA A 101 -6.69 8.74 -17.11
CA ALA A 101 -6.04 7.52 -16.64
C ALA A 101 -7.03 6.48 -16.09
N ARG A 102 -6.82 5.21 -16.42
CA ARG A 102 -7.60 4.07 -15.92
C ARG A 102 -6.93 3.48 -14.67
N ARG A 103 -7.30 4.01 -13.51
CA ARG A 103 -6.68 3.66 -12.20
C ARG A 103 -7.67 3.11 -11.18
N TRP A 104 -8.96 3.34 -11.40
CA TRP A 104 -10.00 3.07 -10.42
C TRP A 104 -10.91 1.95 -10.92
N ILE A 105 -11.09 0.94 -10.08
CA ILE A 105 -12.13 -0.07 -10.26
C ILE A 105 -13.35 0.42 -9.48
N VAL A 106 -14.46 0.63 -10.18
CA VAL A 106 -15.71 1.11 -9.58
C VAL A 106 -16.69 -0.04 -9.51
N VAL A 107 -17.10 -0.43 -8.30
CA VAL A 107 -18.08 -1.52 -8.08
C VAL A 107 -19.13 -1.04 -7.09
N GLY A 108 -20.41 -0.98 -7.51
CA GLY A 108 -21.52 -0.67 -6.61
C GLY A 108 -21.40 0.66 -5.85
N GLY A 109 -20.77 1.68 -6.44
CA GLY A 109 -20.52 2.98 -5.80
C GLY A 109 -19.26 3.05 -4.93
N PHE A 110 -18.52 1.94 -4.79
CA PHE A 110 -17.19 1.91 -4.18
C PHE A 110 -16.12 2.11 -5.25
N GLN A 111 -15.13 2.95 -4.93
CA GLN A 111 -13.96 3.17 -5.77
C GLN A 111 -12.75 2.55 -5.09
N PHE A 112 -12.12 1.58 -5.77
CA PHE A 112 -10.93 0.90 -5.27
C PHE A 112 -9.77 1.14 -6.22
N GLN A 113 -8.62 1.53 -5.66
CA GLN A 113 -7.41 1.77 -6.42
C GLN A 113 -6.42 0.61 -6.18
N PRO A 114 -6.16 -0.27 -7.17
CA PRO A 114 -5.30 -1.44 -6.99
C PRO A 114 -3.86 -1.11 -6.55
N VAL A 115 -3.36 0.09 -6.87
CA VAL A 115 -2.00 0.50 -6.50
C VAL A 115 -1.83 0.65 -4.98
N GLU A 116 -2.88 1.03 -4.26
CA GLU A 116 -2.87 1.14 -2.80
C GLU A 116 -2.67 -0.24 -2.15
N PHE A 117 -3.38 -1.24 -2.65
CA PHE A 117 -3.19 -2.63 -2.22
C PHE A 117 -1.82 -3.18 -2.62
N THR A 118 -1.33 -2.83 -3.80
CA THR A 118 0.00 -3.24 -4.28
C THR A 118 1.12 -2.78 -3.36
N LYS A 119 1.05 -1.54 -2.83
CA LYS A 119 2.05 -1.04 -1.86
C LYS A 119 2.14 -1.94 -0.63
N LEU A 120 1.00 -2.31 -0.04
CA LEU A 120 0.97 -3.20 1.13
C LEU A 120 1.46 -4.61 0.80
N ALA A 121 0.99 -5.18 -0.32
CA ALA A 121 1.40 -6.51 -0.76
C ALA A 121 2.92 -6.59 -1.01
N LEU A 122 3.50 -5.55 -1.59
CA LEU A 122 4.93 -5.45 -1.86
C LEU A 122 5.75 -5.34 -0.57
N ILE A 123 5.32 -4.53 0.41
CA ILE A 123 5.95 -4.46 1.73
C ILE A 123 5.99 -5.86 2.36
N MET A 124 4.87 -6.57 2.37
CA MET A 124 4.78 -7.91 2.96
C MET A 124 5.66 -8.91 2.22
N TYR A 125 5.68 -8.87 0.88
CA TYR A 125 6.49 -9.76 0.07
C TYR A 125 7.99 -9.54 0.29
N ILE A 126 8.46 -8.29 0.20
CA ILE A 126 9.87 -7.96 0.40
C ILE A 126 10.29 -8.31 1.84
N SER A 127 9.48 -7.95 2.84
CA SER A 127 9.77 -8.29 4.24
C SER A 127 9.85 -9.80 4.47
N SER A 128 8.94 -10.57 3.87
CA SER A 128 8.95 -12.03 3.92
C SER A 128 10.21 -12.62 3.25
N LEU A 129 10.61 -12.08 2.10
CA LEU A 129 11.79 -12.50 1.36
C LEU A 129 13.09 -12.20 2.13
N ILE A 130 13.21 -11.01 2.72
CA ILE A 130 14.35 -10.62 3.57
C ILE A 130 14.43 -11.53 4.80
N SER A 131 13.31 -11.71 5.50
CA SER A 131 13.23 -12.57 6.69
C SER A 131 13.59 -14.03 6.41
N ASN A 132 13.27 -14.57 5.23
CA ASN A 132 13.58 -15.96 4.86
C ASN A 132 15.02 -16.16 4.37
N LYS A 133 15.63 -15.15 3.74
CA LYS A 133 16.97 -15.28 3.15
C LYS A 133 18.10 -14.95 4.13
N GLY A 134 17.81 -14.26 5.23
CA GLY A 134 18.82 -13.87 6.23
C GLY A 134 19.99 -13.13 5.57
N GLU A 135 21.23 -13.51 5.89
CA GLU A 135 22.43 -12.86 5.34
C GLU A 135 22.58 -12.97 3.82
N ARG A 136 21.93 -13.93 3.16
CA ARG A 136 21.98 -14.08 1.69
C ARG A 136 21.36 -12.89 0.97
N ILE A 137 20.58 -12.06 1.67
CA ILE A 137 20.02 -10.81 1.11
C ILE A 137 21.12 -9.81 0.73
N ARG A 138 22.28 -9.87 1.38
CA ARG A 138 23.44 -9.02 1.07
C ARG A 138 24.11 -9.39 -0.26
N SER A 139 23.77 -10.53 -0.85
CA SER A 139 24.29 -10.91 -2.18
C SER A 139 23.45 -10.28 -3.29
N PHE A 140 24.11 -9.68 -4.28
CA PHE A 140 23.44 -9.05 -5.42
C PHE A 140 22.53 -10.04 -6.19
N LYS A 141 23.07 -11.20 -6.57
CA LYS A 141 22.32 -12.18 -7.40
C LYS A 141 21.22 -12.90 -6.62
N LYS A 142 21.48 -13.29 -5.36
CA LYS A 142 20.54 -14.10 -4.56
C LYS A 142 19.58 -13.26 -3.71
N GLY A 143 19.91 -12.01 -3.43
CA GLY A 143 19.14 -11.09 -2.61
C GLY A 143 18.45 -9.99 -3.42
N LEU A 144 19.24 -9.09 -4.00
CA LEU A 144 18.73 -7.88 -4.67
C LEU A 144 18.00 -8.18 -5.99
N LEU A 145 18.57 -9.03 -6.84
CA LEU A 145 18.05 -9.25 -8.20
C LEU A 145 16.56 -9.68 -8.22
N PRO A 146 16.08 -10.61 -7.38
CA PRO A 146 14.65 -10.93 -7.29
C PRO A 146 13.78 -9.73 -6.88
N ILE A 147 14.26 -8.88 -5.98
CA ILE A 147 13.52 -7.69 -5.55
C ILE A 147 13.45 -6.69 -6.70
N LEU A 148 14.58 -6.47 -7.38
CA LEU A 148 14.67 -5.55 -8.52
C LEU A 148 13.71 -5.96 -9.64
N ILE A 149 13.68 -7.25 -10.01
CA ILE A 149 12.76 -7.76 -11.04
C ILE A 149 11.31 -7.47 -10.67
N VAL A 150 10.90 -7.79 -9.44
CA VAL A 150 9.52 -7.59 -8.99
C VAL A 150 9.15 -6.11 -8.93
N VAL A 151 10.00 -5.27 -8.36
CA VAL A 151 9.76 -3.82 -8.23
C VAL A 151 9.72 -3.17 -9.60
N SER A 152 10.69 -3.43 -10.47
CA SER A 152 10.71 -2.90 -11.83
C SER A 152 9.48 -3.33 -12.63
N PHE A 153 9.08 -4.60 -12.53
CA PHE A 153 7.89 -5.10 -13.22
C PHE A 153 6.61 -4.39 -12.76
N ILE A 154 6.41 -4.22 -11.45
CA ILE A 154 5.25 -3.53 -10.90
C ILE A 154 5.27 -2.04 -11.27
N SER A 155 6.43 -1.38 -11.16
CA SER A 155 6.57 0.03 -11.54
C SER A 155 6.22 0.26 -13.01
N LEU A 156 6.69 -0.60 -13.92
CA LEU A 156 6.32 -0.54 -15.35
C LEU A 156 4.82 -0.67 -15.56
N LEU A 157 4.16 -1.53 -14.78
CA LEU A 157 2.71 -1.74 -14.89
C LEU A 157 1.92 -0.51 -14.43
N ILE A 158 2.36 0.14 -13.36
CA ILE A 158 1.75 1.38 -12.83
C ILE A 158 2.01 2.55 -13.78
N MET A 159 3.18 2.63 -14.40
CA MET A 159 3.48 3.65 -15.40
C MET A 159 2.59 3.60 -16.62
N LYS A 160 2.14 2.41 -17.03
CA LYS A 160 1.13 2.26 -18.08
C LYS A 160 -0.24 2.80 -17.67
N GLN A 161 -0.48 3.09 -16.39
CA GLN A 161 -1.68 3.75 -15.86
C GLN A 161 -1.46 5.28 -15.68
N PRO A 162 -0.55 5.87 -16.45
CA PRO A 162 0.14 7.14 -16.21
C PRO A 162 0.35 7.62 -14.75
N ASP A 163 0.52 6.75 -13.75
CA ASP A 163 0.60 7.17 -12.33
C ASP A 163 2.04 7.28 -11.81
N PHE A 164 2.68 8.42 -12.10
CA PHE A 164 4.06 8.66 -11.67
C PHE A 164 4.23 8.78 -10.15
N GLY A 165 3.31 9.47 -9.48
CA GLY A 165 3.36 9.66 -8.04
C GLY A 165 3.32 8.33 -7.29
N ALA A 166 2.50 7.39 -7.76
CA ALA A 166 2.44 6.06 -7.16
C ALA A 166 3.73 5.24 -7.36
N VAL A 167 4.39 5.36 -8.51
CA VAL A 167 5.69 4.71 -8.77
C VAL A 167 6.75 5.24 -7.80
N LEU A 168 6.87 6.56 -7.67
CA LEU A 168 7.82 7.17 -6.74
C LEU A 168 7.57 6.71 -5.29
N MET A 169 6.32 6.76 -4.83
CA MET A 169 5.96 6.31 -3.48
C MET A 169 6.31 4.84 -3.25
N LEU A 170 6.06 3.98 -4.23
CA LEU A 170 6.39 2.56 -4.17
C LEU A 170 7.91 2.36 -4.05
N LEU A 171 8.71 3.11 -4.80
CA LEU A 171 10.17 3.04 -4.71
C LEU A 171 10.69 3.50 -3.35
N PHE A 172 10.15 4.60 -2.81
CA PHE A 172 10.49 5.05 -1.46
C PHE A 172 10.19 3.97 -0.42
N ILE A 173 9.01 3.36 -0.49
CA ILE A 173 8.62 2.26 0.40
C ILE A 173 9.61 1.08 0.28
N CYS A 174 9.93 0.64 -0.94
CA CYS A 174 10.87 -0.45 -1.17
C CYS A 174 12.26 -0.14 -0.61
N LEU A 175 12.77 1.07 -0.84
CA LEU A 175 14.04 1.53 -0.31
C LEU A 175 14.04 1.48 1.22
N THR A 176 13.01 2.03 1.87
CA THR A 176 12.89 2.02 3.34
C THR A 176 12.91 0.59 3.88
N VAL A 177 12.10 -0.32 3.32
CA VAL A 177 12.04 -1.72 3.78
C VAL A 177 13.39 -2.42 3.60
N MET A 178 14.08 -2.21 2.48
CA MET A 178 15.38 -2.81 2.21
C MET A 178 16.49 -2.26 3.12
N ILE A 179 16.49 -0.95 3.41
CA ILE A 179 17.42 -0.33 4.37
C ILE A 179 17.24 -0.96 5.75
N VAL A 180 16.00 -1.02 6.24
CA VAL A 180 15.66 -1.63 7.53
C VAL A 180 16.01 -3.13 7.54
N GLY A 181 15.84 -3.80 6.40
CA GLY A 181 16.20 -5.21 6.21
C GLY A 181 17.69 -5.50 6.11
N GLY A 182 18.57 -4.49 6.20
CA GLY A 182 20.03 -4.68 6.19
C GLY A 182 20.64 -4.98 4.82
N VAL A 183 19.96 -4.58 3.74
CA VAL A 183 20.49 -4.63 2.37
C VAL A 183 21.65 -3.64 2.22
N GLN A 184 22.68 -4.01 1.46
CA GLN A 184 23.89 -3.18 1.32
C GLN A 184 23.60 -1.84 0.60
N MET A 185 24.12 -0.72 1.11
CA MET A 185 23.88 0.63 0.53
C MET A 185 24.25 0.76 -0.95
N ARG A 186 25.28 0.03 -1.40
CA ARG A 186 25.67 -0.02 -2.82
C ARG A 186 24.59 -0.62 -3.71
N GLN A 187 23.81 -1.58 -3.19
CA GLN A 187 22.74 -2.25 -3.91
C GLN A 187 21.49 -1.37 -4.02
N LEU A 188 21.25 -0.53 -3.00
CA LEU A 188 20.17 0.46 -3.00
C LEU A 188 20.39 1.53 -4.07
N ALA A 189 21.64 1.99 -4.24
CA ALA A 189 21.99 2.92 -5.31
C ALA A 189 21.69 2.34 -6.70
N VAL A 190 21.97 1.05 -6.92
CA VAL A 190 21.66 0.37 -8.19
C VAL A 190 20.15 0.28 -8.44
N LEU A 191 19.33 0.03 -7.40
CA LEU A 191 17.87 0.02 -7.56
C LEU A 191 17.34 1.39 -7.96
N PHE A 192 17.84 2.46 -7.35
CA PHE A 192 17.45 3.82 -7.72
C PHE A 192 17.83 4.13 -9.19
N LEU A 193 19.05 3.77 -9.59
CA LEU A 193 19.56 4.00 -10.95
C LEU A 193 18.84 3.17 -12.02
N ALA A 194 18.41 1.95 -11.69
CA ALA A 194 17.70 1.08 -12.61
C ALA A 194 16.26 1.53 -12.89
N VAL A 195 15.65 2.29 -11.97
CA VAL A 195 14.26 2.76 -12.10
C VAL A 195 14.18 4.22 -12.58
N LEU A 196 15.26 5.00 -12.43
CA LEU A 196 15.37 6.34 -13.05
C LEU A 196 15.02 6.41 -14.55
N PRO A 197 15.43 5.48 -15.43
CA PRO A 197 15.06 5.53 -16.85
C PRO A 197 13.64 5.04 -17.12
N VAL A 198 13.00 4.44 -16.12
CA VAL A 198 11.60 4.00 -16.20
C VAL A 198 10.73 5.21 -15.92
N ILE A 199 11.00 5.94 -14.83
CA ILE A 199 10.45 7.25 -14.42
C ILE A 199 10.48 8.28 -15.56
#